data_AF-A0A0C9YXG1-F1
#
_entry.id   AF-A0A0C9YXG1-F1
#
_cell.length_a   1.000
_cell.length_b   1.000
_cell.length_c   1.000
_cell.angle_alpha   90.00
_cell.angle_beta   90.00
_cell.angle_gamma   90.00
#
_symmetry.space_group_name_H-M   'P 1'
#
loop_
_entity.id
_entity.type
_entity.pdbx_description
1 polymer ?
#
loop_
_entity_poly.entity_id
_entity_poly.type
_entity_poly.pdbx_seq_one_letter_code
_entity_poly.pdbx_strand_id
1 'polypeptide(L)'
;MFYKHARLSNSHCCTGHLVVQLRMIFHPVCSDLLAVYVQSFNIVPQHGNTNNPNTGTGMHLVRCAVRSNGSRIGDMIPVTQIHSPAHLIPHFGKEAHPQLTSKSCYELSSDFWLNKYWSKEFYYALST
;
A
#
# COMPACT_ATOMS: atom_id res chain seq x y z
N MET A 1 16.67 -6.20 -3.13
CA MET A 1 15.29 -6.00 -3.61
C MET A 1 14.79 -4.71 -2.98
N PHE A 2 14.66 -3.63 -3.76
CA PHE A 2 14.32 -2.31 -3.19
C PHE A 2 12.82 -2.24 -2.87
N TYR A 3 12.54 -1.89 -1.61
CA TYR A 3 11.21 -1.89 -1.01
C TYR A 3 10.38 -0.72 -1.54
N LYS A 4 9.37 -1.03 -2.36
CA LYS A 4 8.50 -0.02 -2.97
C LYS A 4 7.31 0.36 -2.09
N HIS A 5 7.24 -0.07 -0.83
CA HIS A 5 6.07 0.19 0.00
C HIS A 5 6.44 0.75 1.34
N ALA A 6 5.63 1.68 1.80
CA ALA A 6 5.86 2.45 3.02
C ALA A 6 4.58 2.51 3.85
N ARG A 7 4.74 2.64 5.17
CA ARG A 7 3.65 2.96 6.10
C ARG A 7 3.68 4.45 6.45
N LEU A 8 2.51 5.08 6.51
CA LEU A 8 2.30 6.46 6.97
C LEU A 8 1.58 6.51 8.33
N SER A 9 1.85 7.53 9.14
CA SER A 9 0.90 8.04 10.14
C SER A 9 0.85 9.57 10.11
N ASN A 10 -0.38 10.09 10.07
CA ASN A 10 -0.77 11.51 10.15
C ASN A 10 -0.15 12.45 9.10
N SER A 11 -0.90 12.63 8.01
CA SER A 11 -0.90 13.89 7.24
C SER A 11 -2.20 14.64 7.57
N HIS A 12 -2.23 15.97 7.41
CA HIS A 12 -3.44 16.78 7.65
C HIS A 12 -4.68 16.36 6.81
N CYS A 13 -4.52 15.43 5.86
CA CYS A 13 -5.56 14.83 5.02
C CYS A 13 -5.80 13.32 5.32
N CYS A 14 -4.92 12.65 6.08
CA CYS A 14 -4.97 11.20 6.29
C CYS A 14 -4.84 10.84 7.77
N THR A 15 -5.98 10.79 8.46
CA THR A 15 -6.13 10.19 9.79
C THR A 15 -6.15 8.67 9.65
N GLY A 16 -5.00 8.01 9.88
CA GLY A 16 -4.89 6.55 9.92
C GLY A 16 -3.57 5.98 9.41
N HIS A 17 -3.36 4.68 9.65
CA HIS A 17 -2.22 3.95 9.10
C HIS A 17 -2.50 3.53 7.65
N LEU A 18 -1.69 4.03 6.73
CA LEU A 18 -1.85 3.77 5.29
C LEU A 18 -0.71 2.91 4.77
N VAL A 19 -1.02 1.90 3.96
CA VAL A 19 -0.04 1.20 3.12
C VAL A 19 0.02 1.93 1.79
N VAL A 20 1.23 2.31 1.36
CA VAL A 20 1.42 3.01 0.09
C VAL A 20 2.50 2.36 -0.76
N GLN A 21 2.44 2.60 -2.08
CA GLN A 21 3.52 2.30 -3.02
C GLN A 21 4.28 3.59 -3.34
N LEU A 22 5.58 3.58 -3.08
CA LEU A 22 6.50 4.63 -3.48
C LEU A 22 6.69 4.62 -5.02
N ARG A 23 6.44 5.77 -5.64
CA ARG A 23 6.55 5.95 -7.09
C ARG A 23 7.74 6.83 -7.47
N MET A 24 7.98 7.90 -6.71
CA MET A 24 9.06 8.84 -6.97
C MET A 24 9.51 9.52 -5.68
N ILE A 25 10.82 9.76 -5.55
CA ILE A 25 11.40 10.61 -4.50
C ILE A 25 12.02 11.80 -5.20
N PHE A 26 11.77 13.01 -4.71
CA PHE A 26 12.28 14.23 -5.33
C PHE A 26 12.42 15.34 -4.29
N HIS A 27 13.21 16.35 -4.63
CA HIS A 27 13.37 17.56 -3.86
C HIS A 27 12.59 18.68 -4.57
N PRO A 28 11.46 19.15 -4.02
CA PRO A 28 10.74 20.27 -4.62
C PRO A 28 11.64 21.52 -4.63
N VAL A 29 11.52 22.36 -5.65
CA VAL A 29 12.37 23.58 -5.78
C VAL A 29 12.08 24.59 -4.67
N CYS A 30 10.85 24.61 -4.14
CA CYS A 30 10.40 25.58 -3.14
C CYS A 30 10.33 25.00 -1.71
N SER A 31 11.00 23.88 -1.43
CA SER A 31 10.94 23.19 -0.13
C SER A 31 12.27 22.55 0.19
N ASP A 32 12.75 22.69 1.42
CA ASP A 32 13.97 22.05 1.91
C ASP A 32 13.77 20.57 2.30
N LEU A 33 12.52 20.09 2.22
CA LEU A 33 12.15 18.72 2.54
C LEU A 33 12.11 17.83 1.30
N LEU A 34 12.68 16.64 1.40
CA LEU A 34 12.49 15.57 0.43
C LEU A 34 11.03 15.10 0.44
N ALA A 35 10.41 15.13 -0.74
CA ALA A 35 9.05 14.69 -0.98
C ALA A 35 9.03 13.33 -1.69
N VAL A 36 7.95 12.59 -1.47
CA VAL A 36 7.69 11.31 -2.09
C VAL A 36 6.31 11.33 -2.70
N TYR A 37 6.23 10.99 -3.98
CA TYR A 37 4.95 10.66 -4.62
C TYR A 37 4.63 9.19 -4.35
N VAL A 38 3.48 8.96 -3.76
CA VAL A 38 3.02 7.63 -3.36
C VAL A 38 1.67 7.30 -3.98
N GLN A 39 1.39 6.02 -4.20
CA GLN A 39 0.06 5.52 -4.54
C GLN A 39 -0.52 4.76 -3.35
N SER A 40 -1.76 5.06 -2.99
CA SER A 40 -2.37 4.56 -1.77
C SER A 40 -3.05 3.21 -1.99
N PHE A 41 -3.07 2.38 -0.95
CA PHE A 41 -3.90 1.19 -0.88
C PHE A 41 -4.92 1.31 0.25
N ASN A 42 -6.14 0.88 -0.01
CA ASN A 42 -7.21 0.76 0.96
C ASN A 42 -7.28 -0.68 1.46
N ILE A 43 -7.45 -0.87 2.78
CA ILE A 43 -7.75 -2.19 3.32
C ILE A 43 -9.16 -2.58 2.85
N VAL A 44 -9.29 -3.79 2.29
CA VAL A 44 -10.57 -4.35 1.86
C VAL A 44 -11.18 -5.09 3.05
N PRO A 45 -12.36 -4.67 3.55
CA PRO A 45 -13.03 -5.34 4.66
C PRO A 45 -13.30 -6.81 4.34
N GLN A 46 -13.03 -7.69 5.30
CA GLN A 46 -13.31 -9.12 5.15
C GLN A 46 -14.29 -9.56 6.23
N HIS A 47 -15.34 -10.29 5.84
CA HIS A 47 -16.37 -10.81 6.74
C HIS A 47 -17.09 -9.72 7.57
N GLY A 48 -17.32 -8.54 6.99
CA GLY A 48 -18.09 -7.47 7.64
C GLY A 48 -17.32 -6.64 8.68
N ASN A 49 -16.02 -6.92 8.89
CA ASN A 49 -15.15 -6.10 9.72
C ASN A 49 -13.98 -5.56 8.86
N THR A 50 -13.73 -4.26 8.93
CA THR A 50 -12.70 -3.55 8.16
C THR A 50 -11.29 -4.01 8.51
N ASN A 51 -11.08 -4.48 9.75
CA ASN A 51 -9.75 -4.76 10.30
C ASN A 51 -9.48 -6.24 10.53
N ASN A 52 -10.38 -7.13 10.09
CA ASN A 52 -10.15 -8.57 10.24
C ASN A 52 -9.36 -9.13 9.05
N PRO A 53 -8.23 -9.81 9.31
CA PRO A 53 -7.48 -10.46 8.25
C PRO A 53 -8.27 -11.66 7.70
N ASN A 54 -7.89 -12.11 6.51
CA ASN A 54 -8.46 -13.31 5.90
C ASN A 54 -8.30 -14.53 6.79
N THR A 55 -9.34 -15.32 7.00
CA THR A 55 -9.30 -16.52 7.85
C THR A 55 -8.40 -17.63 7.31
N GLY A 56 -8.26 -17.75 5.98
CA GLY A 56 -7.40 -18.76 5.36
C GLY A 56 -5.91 -18.40 5.40
N THR A 57 -5.56 -17.16 5.09
CA THR A 57 -4.15 -16.72 5.00
C THR A 57 -3.66 -15.99 6.25
N GLY A 58 -4.57 -15.47 7.07
CA GLY A 58 -4.28 -14.54 8.16
C GLY A 58 -3.70 -13.20 7.69
N MET A 59 -3.82 -12.86 6.40
CA MET A 59 -3.31 -11.64 5.79
C MET A 59 -4.44 -10.63 5.49
N HIS A 60 -4.13 -9.33 5.54
CA HIS A 60 -5.03 -8.28 5.08
C HIS A 60 -5.00 -8.19 3.55
N LEU A 61 -6.18 -8.09 2.94
CA LEU A 61 -6.30 -7.76 1.52
C LEU A 61 -6.30 -6.24 1.39
N VAL A 62 -5.43 -5.72 0.55
CA VAL A 62 -5.37 -4.29 0.24
C VAL A 62 -5.60 -4.08 -1.25
N ARG A 63 -6.31 -3.02 -1.60
CA ARG A 63 -6.68 -2.66 -2.97
C ARG A 63 -6.16 -1.29 -3.32
N CYS A 64 -5.62 -1.11 -4.52
CA CYS A 64 -5.22 0.20 -5.04
C CYS A 64 -6.38 1.20 -4.88
N ALA A 65 -6.12 2.34 -4.25
CA ALA A 65 -7.07 3.43 -4.21
C ALA A 65 -7.22 4.00 -5.63
N VAL A 66 -8.46 4.13 -6.11
CA VAL A 66 -8.76 4.63 -7.45
C VAL A 66 -9.81 5.73 -7.39
N ARG A 67 -9.71 6.70 -8.30
CA ARG A 67 -10.74 7.73 -8.51
C ARG A 67 -11.96 7.12 -9.19
N SER A 68 -13.04 7.89 -9.31
CA SER A 68 -14.25 7.50 -10.06
C SER A 68 -13.98 7.10 -11.51
N ASN A 69 -12.92 7.65 -12.13
CA ASN A 69 -12.49 7.31 -13.48
C ASN A 69 -11.53 6.11 -13.58
N GLY A 70 -11.31 5.38 -12.48
CA GLY A 70 -10.40 4.22 -12.43
C GLY A 70 -8.90 4.55 -12.36
N SER A 71 -8.51 5.82 -12.45
CA SER A 71 -7.11 6.21 -12.28
C SER A 71 -6.66 6.05 -10.82
N ARG A 72 -5.40 5.66 -10.61
CA ARG A 72 -4.86 5.47 -9.26
C ARG A 72 -4.75 6.79 -8.50
N ILE A 73 -5.18 6.77 -7.25
CA ILE A 73 -5.02 7.87 -6.31
C ILE A 73 -3.61 7.80 -5.75
N GLY A 74 -2.95 8.94 -5.77
CA GLY A 74 -1.66 9.14 -5.15
C GLY A 74 -1.60 10.49 -4.46
N ASP A 75 -0.62 10.64 -3.58
CA ASP A 75 -0.41 11.83 -2.77
C ASP A 75 1.09 12.17 -2.70
N MET A 76 1.39 13.41 -2.33
CA MET A 76 2.74 13.88 -2.06
C MET A 76 2.94 14.03 -0.56
N ILE A 77 3.84 13.24 -0.01
CA ILE A 77 4.15 13.23 1.42
C ILE A 77 5.62 13.60 1.64
N PRO A 78 5.98 14.19 2.79
CA PRO A 78 7.36 14.23 3.24
C PRO A 78 7.91 12.81 3.42
N VAL A 79 9.17 12.58 3.03
CA VAL A 79 9.82 11.28 3.21
C VAL A 79 9.85 10.84 4.68
N THR A 80 9.85 11.81 5.60
CA THR A 80 9.86 11.59 7.06
C THR A 80 8.59 10.93 7.58
N GLN A 81 7.50 10.91 6.80
CA GLN A 81 6.27 10.19 7.16
C GLN A 81 6.36 8.69 6.82
N ILE A 82 7.39 8.23 6.11
CA ILE A 82 7.60 6.81 5.81
C ILE A 82 8.25 6.13 7.02
N HIS A 83 7.50 5.27 7.71
CA HIS A 83 7.97 4.62 8.93
C HIS A 83 8.63 3.27 8.72
N SER A 84 8.14 2.48 7.76
CA SER A 84 8.65 1.13 7.55
C SER A 84 8.35 0.59 6.16
N PRO A 85 9.21 -0.31 5.64
CA PRO A 85 8.91 -1.05 4.42
C PRO A 85 7.77 -2.04 4.66
N ALA A 86 6.90 -2.17 3.68
CA ALA A 86 5.88 -3.24 3.63
C ALA A 86 6.14 -4.19 2.46
N HIS A 87 5.67 -5.44 2.58
CA HIS A 87 5.73 -6.41 1.50
C HIS A 87 4.32 -6.80 1.06
N LEU A 88 4.02 -6.51 -0.21
CA LEU A 88 2.76 -6.83 -0.86
C LEU A 88 2.94 -8.02 -1.80
N ILE A 89 2.02 -8.98 -1.71
CA ILE A 89 1.96 -10.16 -2.57
C ILE A 89 0.76 -10.00 -3.49
N PRO A 90 0.89 -10.05 -4.82
CA PRO A 90 -0.25 -9.91 -5.72
C PRO A 90 -1.34 -10.94 -5.41
N HIS A 91 -2.60 -10.49 -5.34
CA HIS A 91 -3.75 -11.36 -5.25
C HIS A 91 -4.30 -11.61 -6.65
N PHE A 92 -4.11 -12.84 -7.15
CA PHE A 92 -4.50 -13.22 -8.52
C PHE A 92 -6.00 -13.51 -8.67
N GLY A 93 -6.75 -13.65 -7.58
CA GLY A 93 -8.15 -14.06 -7.65
C GLY A 93 -8.30 -15.43 -8.31
N LYS A 94 -9.31 -15.57 -9.17
CA LYS A 94 -9.58 -16.82 -9.90
C LYS A 94 -8.60 -17.05 -11.05
N GLU A 95 -8.21 -15.99 -11.74
CA GLU A 95 -7.34 -16.05 -12.91
C GLU A 95 -6.33 -14.90 -12.86
N ALA A 96 -5.04 -15.23 -13.00
CA ALA A 96 -3.99 -14.23 -13.10
C ALA A 96 -4.00 -13.58 -14.49
N HIS A 97 -3.65 -12.29 -14.54
CA HIS A 97 -3.48 -11.60 -15.82
C HIS A 97 -2.36 -12.29 -16.64
N PRO A 98 -2.55 -12.61 -17.93
CA PRO A 98 -1.59 -13.42 -18.71
C PRO A 98 -0.18 -12.83 -18.80
N GLN A 99 -0.07 -11.51 -18.76
CA GLN A 99 1.21 -10.77 -18.82
C GLN A 99 1.79 -10.43 -17.44
N LEU A 100 1.25 -11.03 -16.37
CA LEU A 100 1.70 -10.74 -15.03
C LEU A 100 3.07 -11.36 -14.78
N THR A 101 4.01 -10.52 -14.39
CA THR A 101 5.38 -10.89 -14.01
C THR A 101 5.71 -10.22 -12.68
N SER A 102 6.84 -10.59 -12.08
CA SER A 102 7.36 -9.92 -10.89
C SER A 102 7.61 -8.41 -11.09
N LYS A 103 7.77 -7.96 -12.34
CA LYS A 103 7.99 -6.55 -12.69
C LYS A 103 6.71 -5.80 -13.02
N SER A 104 5.70 -6.48 -13.56
CA SER A 104 4.45 -5.89 -14.02
C SER A 104 3.29 -6.03 -13.02
N CYS A 105 3.45 -6.85 -11.97
CA CYS A 105 2.37 -7.13 -11.01
C CYS A 105 1.80 -5.87 -10.38
N TYR A 106 2.64 -4.88 -10.04
CA TYR A 106 2.16 -3.64 -9.45
C TYR A 106 1.39 -2.75 -10.42
N GLU A 107 1.54 -2.91 -11.72
CA GLU A 107 0.77 -2.15 -12.73
C GLU A 107 -0.52 -2.88 -13.13
N LEU A 108 -0.44 -4.21 -13.22
CA LEU A 108 -1.51 -5.06 -13.75
C LEU A 108 -2.46 -5.63 -12.69
N SER A 109 -2.07 -5.62 -11.41
CA SER A 109 -2.93 -6.04 -10.30
C SER A 109 -3.48 -4.83 -9.54
N SER A 110 -4.74 -4.94 -9.14
CA SER A 110 -5.40 -3.98 -8.24
C SER A 110 -5.40 -4.43 -6.79
N ASP A 111 -5.24 -5.74 -6.55
CA ASP A 111 -5.39 -6.36 -5.23
C ASP A 111 -4.09 -7.05 -4.79
N PHE A 112 -3.77 -6.90 -3.51
CA PHE A 112 -2.56 -7.45 -2.92
C PHE A 112 -2.82 -7.94 -1.50
N TRP A 113 -2.16 -9.01 -1.10
CA TRP A 113 -2.04 -9.41 0.29
C TRP A 113 -0.92 -8.65 0.97
N LEU A 114 -1.20 -8.08 2.13
CA LEU A 114 -0.19 -7.56 3.01
C LEU A 114 0.46 -8.71 3.77
N ASN A 115 1.76 -8.92 3.54
CA ASN A 115 2.49 -10.04 4.10
C ASN A 115 2.78 -9.85 5.60
N LYS A 116 2.08 -10.61 6.44
CA LYS A 116 2.26 -10.63 7.91
C LYS A 116 3.62 -11.14 8.39
N TYR A 117 4.35 -11.86 7.54
CA TYR A 117 5.66 -12.43 7.86
C TYR A 117 6.80 -11.44 7.62
N TRP A 118 6.53 -10.28 7.02
CA TRP A 118 7.54 -9.27 6.73
C TRP A 118 8.04 -8.55 7.99
N SER A 119 7.11 -7.98 8.76
CA SER A 119 7.36 -7.49 10.12
C SER A 119 6.08 -7.64 10.93
N LYS A 120 6.16 -8.41 12.01
CA LYS A 120 5.01 -8.73 12.86
C LYS A 120 4.53 -7.48 13.60
N GLU A 121 5.47 -6.67 14.09
CA GLU A 121 5.23 -5.47 14.86
C GLU A 121 4.43 -4.45 14.05
N PHE A 122 4.83 -4.25 12.78
CA PHE A 122 4.12 -3.33 11.90
C PHE A 122 2.81 -3.90 11.36
N TYR A 123 2.75 -5.22 11.16
CA TYR A 123 1.53 -5.87 10.70
C TYR A 123 0.38 -5.74 11.71
N TYR A 124 0.63 -6.02 13.00
CA TYR A 124 -0.42 -5.94 14.02
C TYR A 124 -0.88 -4.50 14.30
N ALA A 125 -0.02 -3.52 14.08
CA ALA A 125 -0.38 -2.12 14.23
C ALA A 125 -1.32 -1.59 13.12
N LEU A 126 -1.67 -2.39 12.12
CA LEU A 126 -2.71 -2.11 11.13
C LEU A 126 -4.06 -2.74 11.49
N SER A 127 -4.09 -3.62 12.50
CA SER A 127 -5.28 -4.35 12.94
C SER A 127 -5.99 -3.70 14.13
N THR A 128 -5.41 -2.63 14.70
CA THR A 128 -5.96 -1.79 15.77
C THR A 128 -6.73 -0.62 15.17
#